data_AF-R4LGB1-F1
#
_entry.id   AF-R4LGB1-F1
#
_cell.length_a   1.000
_cell.length_b   1.000
_cell.length_c   1.000
_cell.angle_alpha   90.00
_cell.angle_beta   90.00
_cell.angle_gamma   90.00
#
_symmetry.space_group_name_H-M   'P 1'
#
loop_
_entity.id
_entity.type
_entity.pdbx_description
1 polymer ?
#
loop_
_entity_poly.entity_id
_entity_poly.type
_entity_poly.pdbx_seq_one_letter_code
_entity_poly.pdbx_strand_id
1 'polypeptide(L)'
;MRRTAIVRVITDWARLGVPRHLHRKVLRALYEAYWRQKTGSPSTTAVSMSGFREARDWATSPDTDRPRLIDIVGAGHHQPHPLLTVVAKEPDTGWPVAGPLWTYVTRTLPLRERLLLALQTFDRGDYPHTRRLLTTCSHPKTVARWLPYSLPWAYGSTASPVPADGGNASLPPTTPTPHPEP
;
A
#
# COMPACT_ATOMS: atom_id res chain seq x y z
N MET A 1 6.66 24.45 -5.34
CA MET A 1 6.15 23.28 -4.57
C MET A 1 4.73 22.86 -4.91
N ARG A 2 3.77 23.79 -5.02
CA ARG A 2 2.35 23.51 -5.33
C ARG A 2 2.17 22.63 -6.59
N ARG A 3 2.79 23.04 -7.72
CA ARG A 3 2.77 22.27 -8.98
C ARG A 3 3.32 20.84 -8.83
N THR A 4 4.36 20.63 -8.02
CA THR A 4 4.93 19.29 -7.85
C THR A 4 4.00 18.34 -7.12
N ALA A 5 3.21 18.83 -6.16
CA ALA A 5 2.26 17.99 -5.43
C ALA A 5 1.17 17.46 -6.38
N ILE A 6 0.64 18.31 -7.27
CA ILE A 6 -0.37 17.85 -8.22
C ILE A 6 0.20 16.88 -9.26
N VAL A 7 1.41 17.13 -9.77
CA VAL A 7 2.11 16.17 -10.66
C VAL A 7 2.26 14.81 -9.98
N ARG A 8 2.79 14.80 -8.74
CA ARG A 8 2.94 13.56 -7.96
C ARG A 8 1.62 12.82 -7.79
N VAL A 9 0.53 13.51 -7.47
CA VAL A 9 -0.79 12.88 -7.33
C VAL A 9 -1.23 12.20 -8.63
N ILE A 10 -1.13 12.90 -9.76
CA ILE A 10 -1.58 12.38 -11.06
C ILE A 10 -0.71 11.22 -11.52
N THR A 11 0.62 11.37 -11.42
CA THR A 11 1.58 10.34 -11.81
C THR A 11 1.41 9.10 -10.95
N ASP A 12 1.27 9.25 -9.62
CA ASP A 12 1.06 8.12 -8.72
C ASP A 12 -0.31 7.44 -8.97
N TRP A 13 -1.36 8.22 -9.27
CA TRP A 13 -2.68 7.68 -9.63
C TRP A 13 -2.61 6.82 -10.90
N ALA A 14 -1.92 7.31 -11.93
CA ALA A 14 -1.70 6.58 -13.18
C ALA A 14 -0.80 5.35 -12.99
N ARG A 15 0.31 5.49 -12.26
CA ARG A 15 1.27 4.42 -11.95
C ARG A 15 0.60 3.28 -11.19
N LEU A 16 -0.21 3.62 -10.20
CA LEU A 16 -0.95 2.63 -9.43
C LEU A 16 -2.06 2.00 -10.28
N GLY A 17 -2.65 2.75 -11.22
CA GLY A 17 -3.70 2.26 -12.12
C GLY A 17 -5.04 2.14 -11.40
N VAL A 18 -5.36 3.11 -10.55
CA VAL A 18 -6.61 3.10 -9.77
C VAL A 18 -7.82 3.06 -10.72
N PRO A 19 -8.74 2.07 -10.59
CA PRO A 19 -9.80 1.82 -11.56
C PRO A 19 -10.98 2.82 -11.48
N ARG A 20 -10.74 4.02 -10.95
CA ARG A 20 -11.74 5.07 -10.77
C ARG A 20 -11.27 6.39 -11.38
N HIS A 21 -12.23 7.19 -11.82
CA HIS A 21 -11.95 8.57 -12.15
C HIS A 21 -11.64 9.37 -10.88
N LEU A 22 -10.75 10.34 -11.02
CA LEU A 22 -10.31 11.16 -9.90
C LEU A 22 -11.32 12.30 -9.70
N HIS A 23 -12.23 12.14 -8.74
CA HIS A 23 -13.17 13.19 -8.39
C HIS A 23 -12.46 14.42 -7.81
N ARG A 24 -12.95 15.64 -8.08
CA ARG A 24 -12.32 16.90 -7.62
C ARG A 24 -12.01 16.94 -6.12
N LYS A 25 -12.94 16.42 -5.30
CA LYS A 25 -12.76 16.34 -3.83
C LYS A 25 -11.60 15.40 -3.46
N VAL A 26 -11.44 14.28 -4.17
CA VAL A 26 -10.36 13.32 -3.95
C VAL A 26 -9.03 13.91 -4.42
N LEU A 27 -8.99 14.51 -5.61
CA LEU A 27 -7.81 15.21 -6.12
C LEU A 27 -7.33 16.27 -5.12
N ARG A 28 -8.25 17.06 -4.57
CA ARG A 28 -7.93 18.05 -3.53
C ARG A 28 -7.35 17.39 -2.28
N ALA A 29 -8.04 16.39 -1.72
CA ALA A 29 -7.59 15.74 -0.49
C ALA A 29 -6.18 15.11 -0.64
N LEU A 30 -5.93 14.46 -1.78
CA LEU A 30 -4.62 13.93 -2.11
C LEU A 30 -3.59 15.05 -2.30
N TYR A 31 -3.92 16.10 -3.06
CA TYR A 31 -3.03 17.25 -3.22
C TYR A 31 -2.59 17.84 -1.88
N GLU A 32 -3.52 18.04 -0.94
CA GLU A 32 -3.21 18.57 0.39
C GLU A 32 -2.27 17.62 1.16
N ALA A 33 -2.55 16.32 1.13
CA ALA A 33 -1.72 15.33 1.81
C ALA A 33 -0.30 15.22 1.20
N TYR A 34 -0.18 15.26 -0.13
CA TYR A 34 1.11 15.28 -0.82
C TYR A 34 1.88 16.57 -0.56
N TRP A 35 1.20 17.71 -0.53
CA TRP A 35 1.82 18.99 -0.22
C TRP A 35 2.40 18.97 1.20
N ARG A 36 1.60 18.56 2.20
CA ARG A 36 2.04 18.45 3.60
C ARG A 36 3.20 17.48 3.78
N GLN A 37 3.14 16.31 3.13
CA GLN A 37 4.24 15.35 3.17
C GLN A 37 5.53 15.96 2.61
N LYS A 38 5.45 16.73 1.53
CA LYS A 38 6.61 17.36 0.91
C LYS A 38 7.16 18.54 1.70
N THR A 39 6.31 19.32 2.36
CA THR A 39 6.73 20.48 3.16
C THR A 39 7.04 20.14 4.62
N GLY A 40 6.83 18.89 5.04
CA GLY A 40 6.93 18.49 6.46
C GLY A 40 5.87 19.17 7.34
N SER A 41 4.82 19.73 6.75
CA SER A 41 3.81 20.49 7.50
C SER A 41 2.86 19.57 8.27
N PRO A 42 2.44 19.96 9.49
CA PRO A 42 1.44 19.22 10.26
C PRO A 42 0.13 19.00 9.50
N SER A 43 -0.61 17.96 9.90
CA SER A 43 -1.93 17.63 9.34
C SER A 43 -2.96 18.75 9.53
N THR A 44 -2.79 19.59 10.56
CA THR A 44 -3.65 20.72 10.91
C THR A 44 -3.39 21.97 10.08
N THR A 45 -2.26 22.05 9.36
CA THR A 45 -1.94 23.22 8.54
C THR A 45 -2.93 23.33 7.37
N ALA A 46 -3.62 24.46 7.29
CA ALA A 46 -4.53 24.76 6.20
C ALA A 46 -3.76 24.93 4.89
N VAL A 47 -4.16 24.19 3.86
CA VAL A 47 -3.60 24.33 2.52
C VAL A 47 -4.43 25.36 1.75
N SER A 48 -3.75 26.33 1.13
CA SER A 48 -4.42 27.41 0.40
C SER A 48 -5.29 26.87 -0.75
N MET A 49 -6.57 27.27 -0.74
CA MET A 49 -7.53 26.94 -1.79
C MET A 49 -7.22 27.61 -3.12
N SER A 50 -6.71 28.84 -3.12
CA SER A 50 -6.23 29.48 -4.35
C SER A 50 -5.03 28.71 -4.91
N GLY A 51 -4.11 28.28 -4.05
CA GLY A 51 -2.95 27.48 -4.46
C GLY A 51 -3.33 26.12 -5.07
N PHE A 52 -4.38 25.46 -4.58
CA PHE A 52 -4.91 24.25 -5.22
C PHE A 52 -5.54 24.55 -6.59
N ARG A 53 -6.35 25.62 -6.69
CA ARG A 53 -6.96 26.03 -7.98
C ARG A 53 -5.89 26.34 -9.02
N GLU A 54 -4.91 27.18 -8.69
CA GLU A 54 -3.78 27.50 -9.55
C GLU A 54 -3.03 26.24 -10.02
N ALA A 55 -2.76 25.29 -9.11
CA ALA A 55 -2.07 24.05 -9.46
C ALA A 55 -2.90 23.17 -10.39
N ARG A 56 -4.22 23.07 -10.13
CA ARG A 56 -5.14 22.31 -10.97
C ARG A 56 -5.28 22.93 -12.36
N ASP A 57 -5.51 24.23 -12.42
CA ASP A 57 -5.70 24.96 -13.67
C ASP A 57 -4.41 24.90 -14.51
N TRP A 58 -3.25 25.01 -13.87
CA TRP A 58 -1.97 24.68 -14.50
C TRP A 58 -1.97 23.23 -15.02
N ALA A 59 -2.36 22.22 -14.24
CA ALA A 59 -2.33 20.82 -14.69
C ALA A 59 -3.31 20.51 -15.85
N THR A 60 -4.42 21.23 -15.97
CA THR A 60 -5.46 20.99 -16.99
C THR A 60 -5.25 21.79 -18.27
N SER A 61 -4.63 22.98 -18.18
CA SER A 61 -4.40 23.82 -19.35
C SER A 61 -3.09 23.44 -20.03
N PRO A 62 -3.09 23.08 -21.33
CA PRO A 62 -1.86 22.89 -22.09
C PRO A 62 -1.14 24.24 -22.29
N ASP A 63 0.16 24.17 -22.50
CA ASP A 63 1.04 25.28 -22.86
C ASP A 63 1.96 24.84 -24.01
N THR A 64 2.60 25.79 -24.68
CA THR A 64 3.51 25.54 -25.81
C THR A 64 4.60 24.53 -25.47
N ASP A 65 5.10 24.58 -24.23
CA ASP A 65 6.18 23.72 -23.73
C ASP A 65 5.68 22.51 -22.91
N ARG A 66 4.36 22.35 -22.73
CA ARG A 66 3.84 21.31 -21.85
C ARG A 66 2.44 20.83 -22.24
N PRO A 67 2.26 19.52 -22.49
CA PRO A 67 0.93 18.98 -22.71
C PRO A 67 0.08 19.07 -21.43
N ARG A 68 -1.24 19.02 -21.60
CA ARG A 68 -2.16 18.84 -20.47
C ARG A 68 -1.79 17.57 -19.70
N LEU A 69 -1.78 17.66 -18.38
CA LEU A 69 -1.46 16.56 -17.48
C LEU A 69 -2.71 15.86 -16.97
N ILE A 70 -3.82 16.59 -16.89
CA ILE A 70 -5.12 16.10 -16.49
C ILE A 70 -6.12 16.39 -17.60
N ASP A 71 -6.88 15.37 -17.99
CA ASP A 71 -8.11 15.53 -18.76
C ASP A 71 -9.30 15.69 -17.82
N ILE A 72 -10.19 16.63 -18.15
CA ILE A 72 -11.49 16.78 -17.49
C ILE A 72 -12.51 15.96 -18.28
N VAL A 73 -13.02 14.90 -17.66
CA VAL A 73 -14.04 14.02 -18.26
C VAL A 73 -15.42 14.30 -17.65
N GLY A 74 -16.46 13.63 -18.15
CA GLY A 74 -17.86 13.86 -17.78
C GLY A 74 -18.08 14.06 -16.28
N ALA A 75 -19.04 14.91 -15.91
CA ALA A 75 -19.34 15.32 -14.53
C ALA A 75 -18.18 16.00 -13.77
N GLY A 76 -17.17 16.52 -14.47
CA GLY A 76 -16.05 17.27 -13.85
C GLY A 76 -15.04 16.36 -13.13
N HIS A 77 -15.01 15.09 -13.50
CA HIS A 77 -14.00 14.15 -13.06
C HIS A 77 -12.66 14.41 -13.76
N HIS A 78 -11.58 14.01 -13.10
CA HIS A 78 -10.21 14.22 -13.59
C HIS A 78 -9.64 12.86 -13.96
N GLN A 79 -8.92 12.78 -15.07
CA GLN A 79 -8.21 11.58 -15.50
C GLN A 79 -6.77 11.97 -15.85
N PRO A 80 -5.76 11.18 -15.41
CA PRO A 80 -4.39 11.39 -15.90
C PRO A 80 -4.35 11.34 -17.42
N HIS A 81 -3.65 12.28 -18.04
CA HIS A 81 -3.47 12.27 -19.49
C HIS A 81 -2.79 10.96 -19.93
N PRO A 82 -3.20 10.31 -21.04
CA PRO A 82 -2.63 9.02 -21.45
C PRO A 82 -1.10 9.03 -21.58
N LEU A 83 -0.51 10.15 -22.03
CA LEU A 83 0.95 10.30 -22.14
C LEU A 83 1.67 10.23 -20.78
N LEU A 84 1.04 10.67 -19.69
CA LEU A 84 1.61 10.47 -18.35
C LEU A 84 1.66 9.00 -17.95
N THR A 85 0.81 8.16 -18.54
CA THR A 85 0.76 6.73 -18.23
C THR A 85 1.97 6.00 -18.83
N VAL A 86 2.52 6.52 -19.93
CA VAL A 86 3.78 6.05 -20.53
C VAL A 86 4.93 6.33 -19.58
N VAL A 87 5.09 7.59 -19.16
CA VAL A 87 6.14 8.01 -18.21
C VAL A 87 5.97 7.33 -16.84
N ALA A 88 4.73 7.14 -16.37
CA ALA A 88 4.46 6.47 -15.11
C ALA A 88 4.87 4.99 -15.12
N LYS A 89 4.94 4.34 -16.28
CA LYS A 89 5.34 2.93 -16.41
C LYS A 89 6.84 2.73 -16.62
N GLU A 90 7.60 3.81 -16.80
CA GLU A 90 9.06 3.72 -16.88
C GLU A 90 9.62 3.28 -15.50
N PRO A 91 10.33 2.13 -15.45
CA PRO A 91 10.85 1.57 -14.20
C PRO A 91 11.93 2.46 -13.56
N ASP A 92 12.63 3.27 -14.38
CA ASP A 92 13.83 4.00 -13.96
C ASP A 92 13.56 5.42 -13.41
N THR A 93 12.30 5.87 -13.31
CA THR A 93 12.03 7.24 -12.83
C THR A 93 12.22 7.41 -11.31
N GLY A 94 12.62 6.37 -10.58
CA GLY A 94 13.24 6.48 -9.25
C GLY A 94 12.38 6.89 -8.04
N TRP A 95 11.10 7.27 -8.21
CA TRP A 95 10.24 7.65 -7.08
C TRP A 95 9.11 6.64 -6.77
N PRO A 96 9.03 6.11 -5.54
CA PRO A 96 7.95 5.23 -5.13
C PRO A 96 6.62 5.99 -4.99
N VAL A 97 5.50 5.28 -5.17
CA VAL A 97 4.15 5.79 -4.93
C VAL A 97 4.04 6.28 -3.49
N ALA A 98 3.62 7.53 -3.30
CA ALA A 98 3.66 8.14 -1.99
C ALA A 98 2.58 7.58 -1.03
N GLY A 99 2.89 7.61 0.26
CA GLY A 99 2.03 7.13 1.34
C GLY A 99 0.58 7.67 1.35
N PRO A 100 0.31 8.94 0.98
CA PRO A 100 -1.05 9.45 0.93
C PRO A 100 -1.97 8.70 -0.04
N LEU A 101 -1.48 8.34 -1.24
CA LEU A 101 -2.29 7.57 -2.18
C LEU A 101 -2.54 6.15 -1.66
N TRP A 102 -1.54 5.52 -1.05
CA TRP A 102 -1.71 4.21 -0.40
C TRP A 102 -2.77 4.24 0.70
N THR A 103 -2.74 5.27 1.53
CA THR A 103 -3.71 5.45 2.62
C THR A 103 -5.12 5.66 2.06
N TYR A 104 -5.25 6.42 0.98
CA TYR A 104 -6.53 6.60 0.30
C TYR A 104 -7.06 5.26 -0.24
N VAL A 105 -6.26 4.55 -1.02
CA VAL A 105 -6.67 3.30 -1.69
C VAL A 105 -7.07 2.23 -0.68
N THR A 106 -6.30 2.05 0.39
CA THR A 106 -6.55 1.02 1.41
C THR A 106 -7.80 1.31 2.25
N ARG A 107 -8.13 2.58 2.48
CA ARG A 107 -9.29 2.99 3.30
C ARG A 107 -10.60 3.15 2.52
N THR A 108 -10.52 3.51 1.24
CA THR A 108 -11.70 3.95 0.49
C THR A 108 -12.13 2.98 -0.60
N LEU A 109 -11.23 2.17 -1.17
CA LEU A 109 -11.62 1.22 -2.21
C LEU A 109 -12.28 -0.03 -1.59
N PRO A 110 -13.39 -0.52 -2.17
CA PRO A 110 -13.99 -1.77 -1.76
C PRO A 110 -13.02 -2.94 -2.01
N LEU A 111 -13.21 -4.05 -1.30
CA LEU A 111 -12.30 -5.21 -1.38
C LEU A 111 -12.05 -5.66 -2.83
N ARG A 112 -13.10 -5.78 -3.65
CA ARG A 112 -12.99 -6.22 -5.04
C ARG A 112 -12.04 -5.33 -5.85
N GLU A 113 -12.14 -4.01 -5.70
CA GLU A 113 -11.27 -3.06 -6.41
C GLU A 113 -9.83 -3.11 -5.88
N ARG A 114 -9.63 -3.34 -4.57
CA ARG A 114 -8.29 -3.55 -4.00
C ARG A 114 -7.63 -4.83 -4.51
N LEU A 115 -8.39 -5.91 -4.67
CA LEU A 115 -7.90 -7.17 -5.24
C LEU A 115 -7.56 -7.01 -6.72
N LEU A 116 -8.40 -6.34 -7.51
CA LEU A 116 -8.10 -6.03 -8.91
C LEU A 116 -6.82 -5.18 -9.03
N LEU A 117 -6.66 -4.19 -8.16
CA LEU A 117 -5.47 -3.37 -8.12
C LEU A 117 -4.22 -4.20 -7.76
N ALA A 118 -4.35 -5.14 -6.81
CA ALA A 118 -3.27 -6.04 -6.42
C ALA A 118 -2.84 -6.96 -7.57
N LEU A 119 -3.80 -7.50 -8.32
CA LEU A 119 -3.52 -8.30 -9.51
C LEU A 119 -2.81 -7.46 -10.57
N GLN A 120 -3.31 -6.25 -10.83
CA GLN A 120 -2.67 -5.35 -11.80
C GLN A 120 -1.25 -4.93 -11.40
N THR A 121 -0.97 -4.73 -10.10
CA THR A 121 0.41 -4.46 -9.64
C THR A 121 1.28 -5.70 -9.77
N PHE A 122 0.72 -6.90 -9.56
CA PHE A 122 1.42 -8.16 -9.72
C PHE A 122 1.81 -8.41 -11.17
N ASP A 123 0.88 -8.19 -12.11
CA ASP A 123 1.12 -8.34 -13.56
C ASP A 123 2.22 -7.39 -14.07
N ARG A 124 2.43 -6.26 -13.39
CA ARG A 124 3.50 -5.28 -13.68
C ARG A 124 4.84 -5.60 -13.01
N GLY A 125 4.93 -6.69 -12.23
CA GLY A 125 6.12 -7.05 -11.46
C GLY A 125 6.34 -6.24 -10.19
N ASP A 126 5.34 -5.46 -9.76
CA ASP A 126 5.42 -4.61 -8.56
C ASP A 126 5.02 -5.40 -7.30
N TYR A 127 5.89 -6.35 -6.93
CA TYR A 127 5.66 -7.27 -5.82
C TYR A 127 5.55 -6.58 -4.45
N PRO A 128 6.36 -5.55 -4.11
CA PRO A 128 6.22 -4.85 -2.83
C PRO A 128 4.83 -4.22 -2.65
N HIS A 129 4.31 -3.58 -3.70
CA HIS A 129 2.98 -2.96 -3.64
C HIS A 129 1.86 -4.00 -3.67
N THR A 130 2.02 -5.09 -4.43
CA THR A 130 1.09 -6.22 -4.40
C THR A 130 0.95 -6.80 -3.00
N ARG A 131 2.08 -7.10 -2.35
CA ARG A 131 2.09 -7.64 -0.97
C ARG A 131 1.37 -6.69 -0.01
N ARG A 132 1.62 -5.38 -0.12
CA ARG A 132 0.97 -4.37 0.72
C ARG A 132 -0.54 -4.29 0.48
N LEU A 133 -1.02 -4.43 -0.75
CA LEU A 133 -2.45 -4.46 -1.03
C LEU A 133 -3.11 -5.70 -0.46
N LEU A 134 -2.50 -6.88 -0.66
CA LEU A 134 -3.03 -8.15 -0.19
C LEU A 134 -3.11 -8.22 1.34
N THR A 135 -2.11 -7.71 2.08
CA THR A 135 -2.17 -7.68 3.55
C THR A 135 -3.34 -6.84 4.07
N THR A 136 -3.73 -5.78 3.36
CA THR A 136 -4.91 -4.98 3.72
C THR A 136 -6.24 -5.61 3.29
N CYS A 137 -6.21 -6.56 2.36
CA CYS A 137 -7.37 -7.34 1.92
C CYS A 137 -7.66 -8.51 2.87
N SER A 138 -6.63 -9.06 3.49
CA SER A 138 -6.70 -10.18 4.45
C SER A 138 -7.20 -9.77 5.85
N HIS A 139 -8.29 -9.01 5.93
CA HIS A 139 -9.00 -8.89 7.21
C HIS A 139 -9.78 -10.20 7.43
N PRO A 140 -9.62 -10.90 8.57
CA PRO A 140 -10.16 -12.26 8.78
C PRO A 140 -11.68 -12.40 8.54
N LYS A 141 -12.46 -11.33 8.75
CA LYS A 141 -13.92 -11.33 8.53
C LYS A 141 -14.32 -11.39 7.04
N THR A 142 -13.41 -11.09 6.12
CA THR A 142 -13.75 -10.93 4.70
C THR A 142 -13.35 -12.15 3.86
N VAL A 143 -12.32 -12.89 4.27
CA VAL A 143 -11.89 -14.14 3.61
C VAL A 143 -12.93 -15.26 3.81
N ALA A 144 -13.60 -15.29 4.96
CA ALA A 144 -14.64 -16.28 5.28
C ALA A 144 -15.91 -16.18 4.42
N ARG A 145 -16.15 -15.05 3.73
CA ARG A 145 -17.37 -14.84 2.92
C ARG A 145 -17.21 -15.25 1.45
N TRP A 146 -15.98 -15.41 0.97
CA TRP A 146 -15.68 -15.67 -0.44
C TRP A 146 -15.04 -17.04 -0.70
N LEU A 147 -14.64 -17.74 0.36
CA LEU A 147 -14.31 -19.16 0.30
C LEU A 147 -15.53 -19.96 0.78
N PRO A 148 -16.34 -20.56 -0.11
CA PRO A 148 -17.33 -21.56 0.31
C PRO A 148 -16.69 -22.85 0.86
N TYR A 149 -15.36 -22.93 0.88
CA TYR A 149 -14.61 -24.01 1.50
C TYR A 149 -13.77 -23.48 2.64
N SER A 150 -14.25 -23.71 3.86
CA SER A 150 -13.39 -23.90 5.03
C SER A 150 -12.33 -24.93 4.69
N LEU A 151 -11.12 -24.47 4.35
CA LEU A 151 -9.94 -25.32 4.26
C LEU A 151 -9.59 -25.76 5.69
N PRO A 152 -9.68 -27.06 6.04
CA PRO A 152 -9.50 -27.53 7.42
C PRO A 152 -8.06 -27.43 7.93
N TRP A 153 -7.09 -27.08 7.08
CA TRP A 153 -5.67 -27.07 7.43
C TRP A 153 -5.16 -25.76 8.04
N ALA A 154 -5.97 -24.70 8.06
CA ALA A 154 -5.54 -23.38 8.55
C ALA A 154 -5.59 -23.20 10.09
N TYR A 155 -5.95 -24.26 10.84
CA TYR A 155 -5.85 -24.29 12.30
C TYR A 155 -5.17 -25.59 12.76
N GLY A 156 -3.93 -25.78 12.31
CA GLY A 156 -3.04 -26.85 12.75
C GLY A 156 -1.74 -26.29 13.32
N SER A 157 -1.83 -25.36 14.27
CA SER A 157 -0.69 -24.99 15.11
C SER A 157 -1.12 -24.95 16.58
N THR A 158 -1.68 -26.06 17.06
CA THR A 158 -1.44 -26.43 18.45
C THR A 158 -0.01 -26.93 18.50
N ALA A 159 0.89 -26.07 18.94
CA ALA A 159 2.14 -26.51 19.53
C ALA A 159 1.78 -27.45 20.68
N SER A 160 1.83 -28.76 20.43
CA SER A 160 2.03 -29.72 21.51
C SER A 160 3.48 -29.55 21.97
N PRO A 161 3.73 -29.33 23.27
CA PRO A 161 5.09 -29.40 23.77
C PRO A 161 5.58 -30.84 23.61
N VAL A 162 6.58 -31.04 22.76
CA VAL A 162 7.40 -32.25 22.76
C VAL A 162 8.04 -32.36 24.14
N PRO A 163 7.87 -33.45 24.90
CA PRO A 163 8.68 -33.66 26.08
C PRO A 163 10.13 -33.83 25.61
N ALA A 164 10.99 -32.92 26.07
CA ALA A 164 12.43 -32.99 25.87
C ALA A 164 12.97 -34.22 26.60
N ASP A 165 13.05 -35.33 25.90
CA ASP A 165 13.85 -36.47 26.31
C ASP A 165 15.24 -36.29 25.70
N GLY A 166 16.22 -35.99 26.55
CA GLY A 166 17.54 -35.56 26.10
C GLY A 166 18.45 -35.04 27.21
N GLY A 167 18.86 -35.95 28.09
CA GLY A 167 20.20 -35.94 28.68
C GLY A 167 20.53 -34.81 29.65
N ASN A 168 20.27 -35.04 30.94
CA ASN A 168 21.13 -34.48 31.97
C ASN A 168 21.66 -35.63 32.84
N ALA A 169 22.96 -35.87 32.68
CA ALA A 169 23.74 -36.71 33.56
C ALA A 169 23.55 -36.23 35.01
N SER A 170 22.99 -37.09 35.85
CA SER A 170 22.99 -36.91 37.30
C SER A 170 23.46 -38.21 37.91
N LEU A 171 24.69 -38.14 38.41
CA LEU A 171 25.41 -39.18 39.13
C LEU A 171 24.58 -39.69 40.32
N PRO A 172 24.59 -40.99 40.63
CA PRO A 172 23.95 -41.52 41.82
C PRO A 172 24.68 -41.08 43.11
N PRO A 173 23.96 -40.88 44.22
CA PRO A 173 24.54 -40.44 45.49
C PRO A 173 25.41 -41.55 46.11
N THR A 174 26.66 -41.17 46.42
CA THR A 174 27.63 -41.95 47.19
C THR A 174 27.09 -42.23 48.59
N THR A 175 26.98 -43.51 48.96
CA THR A 175 26.85 -43.94 50.36
C THR A 175 27.99 -44.93 50.65
N PRO A 176 28.73 -44.79 51.75
CA PRO A 176 29.93 -45.59 52.01
C PRO A 176 29.67 -46.88 52.81
N THR A 177 30.70 -47.75 52.80
CA THR A 177 31.08 -48.85 53.75
C THR A 177 30.38 -50.22 53.64
N PRO A 178 31.01 -51.35 54.07
CA PRO A 178 32.44 -51.78 54.10
C PRO A 178 32.70 -53.16 53.40
N HIS A 179 33.99 -53.51 53.29
CA HIS A 179 34.59 -54.81 52.88
C HIS A 179 34.09 -56.06 53.67
N PRO A 180 34.27 -57.27 53.11
CA PRO A 180 35.44 -58.09 53.47
C PRO A 180 36.14 -58.82 52.31
N GLU A 181 37.43 -59.05 52.51
CA GLU A 181 38.37 -59.91 51.74
C GLU A 181 37.94 -61.39 51.74
N PRO A 182 38.57 -62.20 50.89
CA PRO A 182 39.71 -62.99 51.36
C PRO A 182 41.03 -62.76 50.61
#